data_AF-A0A7Y3R5G1-F1
#
_entry.id   AF-A0A7Y3R5G1-F1
#
_cell.length_a   1.000
_cell.length_b   1.000
_cell.length_c   1.000
_cell.angle_alpha   90.00
_cell.angle_beta   90.00
_cell.angle_gamma   90.00
#
_symmetry.space_group_name_H-M   'P 1'
#
loop_
_entity.id
_entity.type
_entity.pdbx_description
1 polymer ?
#
loop_
_entity_poly.entity_id
_entity_poly.type
_entity_poly.pdbx_seq_one_letter_code
_entity_poly.pdbx_strand_id
1 'polypeptide(L)'
;MKLLIPSHCIALTGEVQQVLRLAQQQGFAIESVVLGVSSTPSLQLVTDTTSSFSCDLFAHIDQPQGTNERVIRYFSSTSNLEVDENSIIIGGHIQGQVADFWQQQGVHYRLTSVSVLEPPQAWRHFAWLMAALSLDFPLHDALTLARAALKVSRETWPTEYQDFPVPYLFSANAFRTLAFPPLQKESLGLYPVVDDVGWVNRLLQLGVKTVQLRIKHPQPLDLEPQIIQAIALGRQYQAQVFINDYWQLAIKHGAFGVHLGQEDLQTADIQALAKANIRLGLSSHGYFELLYAQQFQPSYIALGHIFPTTTKQMPSKPQGLVRLALYQQLLNTLPYGDMPNGEDQGMPSVAIGGIDLSNIQSVVNCGVTSIAVVRAVTQAEDPQLAVQQLQASFSQNLNLTLGSVSHPSEVTDVIG
;
A
#
# COMPACT_ATOMS: atom_id res chain seq x y z
N MET A 1 2.02 18.80 14.45
CA MET A 1 1.75 19.49 13.18
C MET A 1 0.61 20.47 13.36
N LYS A 2 0.63 21.63 12.69
CA LYS A 2 -0.45 22.62 12.75
C LYS A 2 -1.10 22.79 11.38
N LEU A 3 -2.42 22.69 11.31
CA LEU A 3 -3.21 22.96 10.12
C LEU A 3 -3.90 24.32 10.29
N LEU A 4 -3.44 25.32 9.54
CA LEU A 4 -3.95 26.68 9.59
C LEU A 4 -4.98 26.90 8.47
N ILE A 5 -6.23 27.06 8.84
CA ILE A 5 -7.36 27.26 7.92
C ILE A 5 -7.58 28.76 7.71
N PRO A 6 -7.78 29.24 6.48
CA PRO A 6 -8.08 30.65 6.23
C PRO A 6 -9.33 31.12 6.98
N SER A 7 -9.29 32.33 7.54
CA SER A 7 -10.41 32.89 8.32
C SER A 7 -11.72 32.99 7.54
N HIS A 8 -11.65 33.26 6.23
CA HIS A 8 -12.80 33.31 5.33
C HIS A 8 -13.39 31.92 5.01
N CYS A 9 -12.71 30.83 5.42
CA CYS A 9 -13.10 29.44 5.21
C CYS A 9 -13.32 28.67 6.50
N ILE A 10 -13.66 29.36 7.59
CA ILE A 10 -13.69 28.76 8.94
C ILE A 10 -14.65 27.56 9.06
N ALA A 11 -15.67 27.48 8.22
CA ALA A 11 -16.58 26.34 8.12
C ALA A 11 -15.85 25.00 7.83
N LEU A 12 -14.70 25.05 7.12
CA LEU A 12 -13.87 23.87 6.84
C LEU A 12 -13.37 23.20 8.13
N THR A 13 -13.20 23.98 9.21
CA THR A 13 -12.69 23.49 10.49
C THR A 13 -13.56 22.35 11.03
N GLY A 14 -14.89 22.50 10.96
CA GLY A 14 -15.82 21.47 11.46
C GLY A 14 -15.76 20.17 10.65
N GLU A 15 -15.67 20.28 9.33
CA GLU A 15 -15.54 19.12 8.43
C GLU A 15 -14.20 18.39 8.65
N VAL A 16 -13.09 19.13 8.76
CA VAL A 16 -11.78 18.52 9.06
C VAL A 16 -11.77 17.87 10.44
N GLN A 17 -12.36 18.51 11.46
CA GLN A 17 -12.50 17.92 12.80
C GLN A 17 -13.33 16.63 12.79
N GLN A 18 -14.37 16.55 11.96
CA GLN A 18 -15.13 15.32 11.79
C GLN A 18 -14.26 14.20 11.21
N VAL A 19 -13.48 14.48 10.16
CA VAL A 19 -12.57 13.47 9.57
C VAL A 19 -11.50 13.03 10.58
N LEU A 20 -10.92 13.95 11.35
CA LEU A 20 -9.97 13.61 12.40
C LEU A 20 -10.58 12.73 13.49
N ARG A 21 -11.85 12.96 13.87
CA ARG A 21 -12.55 12.07 14.80
C ARG A 21 -12.72 10.65 14.25
N LEU A 22 -13.03 10.52 12.95
CA LEU A 22 -13.06 9.20 12.31
C LEU A 22 -11.68 8.54 12.32
N ALA A 23 -10.62 9.30 12.03
CA ALA A 23 -9.26 8.79 12.10
C ALA A 23 -8.91 8.31 13.52
N GLN A 24 -9.32 9.05 14.56
CA GLN A 24 -9.12 8.65 15.95
C GLN A 24 -9.83 7.33 16.28
N GLN A 25 -11.04 7.10 15.74
CA GLN A 25 -11.74 5.82 15.88
C GLN A 25 -11.00 4.66 15.22
N GLN A 26 -10.25 4.91 14.14
CA GLN A 26 -9.36 3.92 13.53
C GLN A 26 -8.05 3.71 14.31
N GLY A 27 -7.78 4.54 15.33
CA GLY A 27 -6.59 4.45 16.17
C GLY A 27 -5.47 5.43 15.82
N PHE A 28 -5.70 6.40 14.93
CA PHE A 28 -4.71 7.46 14.68
C PHE A 28 -4.59 8.40 15.90
N ALA A 29 -3.35 8.75 16.24
CA ALA A 29 -3.06 9.76 17.26
C ALA A 29 -3.27 11.17 16.68
N ILE A 30 -4.45 11.74 16.91
CA ILE A 30 -4.84 13.05 16.38
C ILE A 30 -4.42 14.22 17.28
N GLU A 31 -3.96 13.95 18.51
CA GLU A 31 -3.57 14.97 19.49
C GLU A 31 -2.36 15.80 19.01
N SER A 32 -1.59 15.22 18.08
CA SER A 32 -0.47 15.88 17.42
C SER A 32 -0.90 16.88 16.33
N VAL A 33 -2.19 16.90 15.96
CA VAL A 33 -2.77 17.77 14.94
C VAL A 33 -3.48 18.95 15.59
N VAL A 34 -2.91 20.14 15.46
CA VAL A 34 -3.48 21.38 15.99
C VAL A 34 -4.17 22.14 14.87
N LEU A 35 -5.48 22.34 14.97
CA LEU A 35 -6.21 23.21 14.06
C LEU A 35 -6.09 24.67 14.52
N GLY A 36 -5.80 25.57 13.59
CA GLY A 36 -5.76 27.00 13.84
C GLY A 36 -6.35 27.78 12.67
N VAL A 37 -6.46 29.10 12.85
CA VAL A 37 -6.92 30.03 11.82
C VAL A 37 -5.77 30.91 11.36
N SER A 38 -5.74 31.25 10.08
CA SER A 38 -4.77 32.18 9.47
C SER A 38 -5.48 33.30 8.70
N SER A 39 -4.83 34.45 8.57
CA SER A 39 -5.25 35.55 7.69
C SER A 39 -4.82 35.35 6.23
N THR A 40 -4.01 34.33 5.93
CA THR A 40 -3.57 34.00 4.57
C THR A 40 -4.74 33.49 3.73
N PRO A 41 -4.72 33.72 2.40
CA PRO A 41 -5.74 33.18 1.50
C PRO A 41 -5.64 31.65 1.35
N SER A 42 -4.44 31.09 1.59
CA SER A 42 -4.15 29.66 1.49
C SER A 42 -4.15 28.96 2.83
N LEU A 43 -4.50 27.67 2.81
CA LEU A 43 -4.38 26.79 3.95
C LEU A 43 -2.93 26.37 4.13
N GLN A 44 -2.44 26.34 5.37
CA GLN A 44 -1.04 26.04 5.65
C GLN A 44 -0.90 24.78 6.51
N LEU A 45 -0.07 23.86 6.05
CA LEU A 45 0.39 22.71 6.82
C LEU A 45 1.77 23.03 7.38
N VAL A 46 1.83 23.28 8.70
CA VAL A 46 3.05 23.69 9.40
C VAL A 46 3.65 22.50 10.14
N THR A 47 4.81 22.08 9.65
CA THR A 47 5.72 21.10 10.28
C THR A 47 7.07 21.78 10.49
N ASP A 48 8.20 21.08 10.31
CA ASP A 48 9.53 21.69 10.19
C ASP A 48 9.62 22.60 8.97
N THR A 49 8.84 22.30 7.93
CA THR A 49 8.60 23.16 6.77
C THR A 49 7.12 23.51 6.67
N THR A 50 6.84 24.67 6.08
CA THR A 50 5.45 25.08 5.78
C THR A 50 5.14 24.78 4.33
N SER A 51 4.09 23.99 4.10
CA SER A 51 3.47 23.78 2.79
C SER A 51 2.15 24.53 2.73
N SER A 52 1.87 25.20 1.62
CA SER A 52 0.62 25.94 1.43
C SER A 52 -0.26 25.28 0.38
N PHE A 53 -1.56 25.30 0.60
CA PHE A 53 -2.57 24.74 -0.30
C PHE A 53 -3.63 25.80 -0.59
N SER A 54 -3.73 26.14 -1.87
CA SER A 54 -4.70 27.06 -2.42
C SER A 54 -5.78 26.30 -3.18
N CYS A 55 -7.00 26.83 -3.22
CA CYS A 55 -8.15 26.11 -3.77
C CYS A 55 -9.17 27.06 -4.40
N ASP A 56 -9.67 26.70 -5.58
CA ASP A 56 -10.73 27.42 -6.30
C ASP A 56 -12.15 27.29 -5.68
N LEU A 57 -12.29 26.52 -4.60
CA LEU A 57 -13.54 26.40 -3.84
C LEU A 57 -13.91 27.67 -3.06
N PHE A 58 -12.92 28.46 -2.68
CA PHE A 58 -13.12 29.58 -1.76
C PHE A 58 -12.25 30.80 -2.06
N ALA A 59 -11.38 30.73 -3.07
CA ALA A 59 -10.61 31.85 -3.57
C ALA A 59 -10.44 31.72 -5.09
N HIS A 60 -10.54 32.83 -5.83
CA HIS A 60 -10.15 32.82 -7.25
C HIS A 60 -8.63 32.80 -7.34
N ILE A 61 -8.05 31.66 -7.72
CA ILE A 61 -6.60 31.46 -7.76
C ILE A 61 -6.20 30.88 -9.12
N ASP A 62 -5.63 31.73 -9.96
CA ASP A 62 -5.15 31.31 -11.28
C ASP A 62 -3.75 30.64 -11.21
N GLN A 63 -2.88 31.09 -10.29
CA GLN A 63 -1.49 30.63 -10.16
C GLN A 63 -1.01 30.53 -8.69
N PRO A 64 0.01 29.70 -8.39
CA PRO A 64 0.65 29.66 -7.08
C PRO A 64 1.24 31.03 -6.73
N GLN A 65 1.02 31.51 -5.51
CA GLN A 65 1.54 32.77 -4.97
C GLN A 65 2.87 32.60 -4.23
N GLY A 66 3.33 31.36 -4.00
CA GLY A 66 4.60 31.05 -3.33
C GLY A 66 5.31 29.81 -3.88
N THR A 67 6.60 29.67 -3.53
CA THR A 67 7.49 28.60 -4.03
C THR A 67 7.16 27.20 -3.50
N ASN A 68 6.39 27.10 -2.43
CA ASN A 68 6.01 25.84 -1.76
C ASN A 68 4.48 25.69 -1.67
N GLU A 69 3.77 26.31 -2.61
CA GLU A 69 2.33 26.33 -2.68
C GLU A 69 1.81 25.39 -3.76
N ARG A 70 0.86 24.54 -3.39
CA ARG A 70 0.09 23.74 -4.34
C ARG A 70 -1.29 24.34 -4.55
N VAL A 71 -1.74 24.39 -5.81
CA VAL A 71 -3.06 24.89 -6.21
C VAL A 71 -3.94 23.71 -6.60
N ILE A 72 -5.02 23.51 -5.86
CA ILE A 72 -6.04 22.49 -6.10
C ILE A 72 -7.19 23.13 -6.88
N ARG A 73 -7.54 22.55 -8.02
CA ARG A 73 -8.59 23.08 -8.91
C ARG A 73 -9.71 22.06 -9.09
N TYR A 74 -10.91 22.40 -8.65
CA TYR A 74 -12.13 21.62 -8.79
C TYR A 74 -13.01 22.08 -9.97
N PHE A 75 -12.92 23.34 -10.38
CA PHE A 75 -13.80 23.96 -11.38
C PHE A 75 -13.07 24.41 -12.65
N SER A 76 -11.79 24.07 -12.78
CA SER A 76 -10.99 24.36 -13.97
C SER A 76 -11.41 23.49 -15.15
N SER A 77 -11.79 24.12 -16.27
CA SER A 77 -12.10 23.45 -17.54
C SER A 77 -10.83 23.08 -18.33
N THR A 78 -9.77 22.63 -17.66
CA THR A 78 -8.51 22.27 -18.30
C THR A 78 -8.63 20.89 -18.95
N SER A 79 -8.60 20.88 -20.28
CA SER A 79 -8.62 19.68 -21.13
C SER A 79 -7.23 19.10 -21.43
N ASN A 80 -6.15 19.78 -20.99
CA ASN A 80 -4.78 19.45 -21.36
C ASN A 80 -3.95 18.89 -20.19
N LEU A 81 -3.05 17.98 -20.55
CA LEU A 81 -2.17 17.18 -19.69
C LEU A 81 -1.01 17.96 -19.05
N GLU A 82 -0.80 19.22 -19.42
CA GLU A 82 0.27 20.07 -18.90
C GLU A 82 -0.12 20.62 -17.52
N VAL A 83 -0.11 19.75 -16.52
CA VAL A 83 -0.22 20.13 -15.12
C VAL A 83 1.18 20.29 -14.57
N ASP A 84 1.50 21.51 -14.15
CA ASP A 84 2.76 21.78 -13.45
C ASP A 84 2.84 21.03 -12.11
N GLU A 85 4.04 20.91 -11.54
CA GLU A 85 4.26 20.19 -10.27
C GLU A 85 3.51 20.79 -9.05
N ASN A 86 3.06 22.04 -9.17
CA ASN A 86 2.34 22.75 -8.13
C ASN A 86 0.82 22.60 -8.28
N SER A 87 0.34 22.01 -9.36
CA SER A 87 -1.07 21.95 -9.69
C SER A 87 -1.66 20.57 -9.43
N ILE A 88 -2.85 20.55 -8.83
CA ILE A 88 -3.66 19.34 -8.63
C ILE A 88 -5.02 19.62 -9.24
N ILE A 89 -5.38 18.87 -10.28
CA ILE A 89 -6.68 18.99 -10.93
C ILE A 89 -7.59 17.88 -10.41
N ILE A 90 -8.77 18.26 -9.91
CA ILE A 90 -9.79 17.35 -9.41
C ILE A 90 -10.97 17.35 -10.38
N GLY A 91 -11.25 16.20 -10.98
CA GLY A 91 -12.37 16.05 -11.93
C GLY A 91 -12.13 16.71 -13.30
N GLY A 92 -10.89 16.80 -13.77
CA GLY A 92 -10.61 17.25 -15.14
C GLY A 92 -10.92 16.18 -16.18
N HIS A 93 -10.84 16.53 -17.46
CA HIS A 93 -11.17 15.64 -18.57
C HIS A 93 -9.93 15.20 -19.33
N ILE A 94 -9.74 13.88 -19.47
CA ILE A 94 -8.64 13.29 -20.23
C ILE A 94 -9.21 12.17 -21.11
N GLN A 95 -9.06 12.32 -22.44
CA GLN A 95 -9.55 11.35 -23.43
C GLN A 95 -11.06 10.99 -23.23
N GLY A 96 -11.87 11.98 -22.85
CA GLY A 96 -13.31 11.79 -22.62
C GLY A 96 -13.69 11.16 -21.27
N GLN A 97 -12.72 10.83 -20.42
CA GLN A 97 -12.95 10.35 -19.06
C GLN A 97 -12.68 11.45 -18.04
N VAL A 98 -13.43 11.44 -16.93
CA VAL A 98 -13.18 12.33 -15.80
C VAL A 98 -12.11 11.71 -14.90
N ALA A 99 -11.11 12.50 -14.50
CA ALA A 99 -10.02 12.03 -13.66
C ALA A 99 -9.42 13.15 -12.82
N ASP A 100 -8.79 12.77 -11.73
CA ASP A 100 -7.87 13.63 -11.00
C ASP A 100 -6.47 13.40 -11.53
N PHE A 101 -5.66 14.45 -11.63
CA PHE A 101 -4.29 14.33 -12.09
C PHE A 101 -3.41 15.43 -11.49
N TRP A 102 -2.17 15.05 -11.19
CA TRP A 102 -1.15 15.92 -10.62
C TRP A 102 0.23 15.38 -11.01
N GLN A 103 1.25 16.22 -10.84
CA GLN A 103 2.64 15.83 -11.02
C GLN A 103 3.41 15.92 -9.69
N GLN A 104 4.34 14.99 -9.48
CA GLN A 104 5.28 15.03 -8.36
C GLN A 104 6.60 14.38 -8.79
N GLN A 105 7.71 15.13 -8.66
CA GLN A 105 9.06 14.65 -8.99
C GLN A 105 9.15 14.11 -10.42
N GLY A 106 8.58 14.83 -11.39
CA GLY A 106 8.55 14.39 -12.79
C GLY A 106 7.55 13.27 -13.12
N VAL A 107 6.93 12.61 -12.12
CA VAL A 107 5.94 11.55 -12.34
C VAL A 107 4.53 12.13 -12.42
N HIS A 108 3.78 11.77 -13.45
CA HIS A 108 2.38 12.15 -13.62
C HIS A 108 1.46 11.05 -13.07
N TYR A 109 0.63 11.44 -12.12
CA TYR A 109 -0.33 10.57 -11.44
C TYR A 109 -1.74 10.85 -11.92
N ARG A 110 -2.58 9.82 -11.88
CA ARG A 110 -4.00 9.92 -12.21
C ARG A 110 -4.85 9.04 -11.31
N LEU A 111 -6.03 9.51 -10.93
CA LEU A 111 -7.10 8.71 -10.32
C LEU A 111 -8.33 8.78 -11.22
N THR A 112 -8.91 7.64 -11.61
CA THR A 112 -10.18 7.68 -12.36
C THR A 112 -11.31 8.18 -11.47
N SER A 113 -12.13 9.07 -12.01
CA SER A 113 -13.36 9.53 -11.36
C SER A 113 -14.58 9.23 -12.24
N VAL A 114 -15.72 9.01 -11.60
CA VAL A 114 -16.99 8.78 -12.30
C VAL A 114 -17.65 10.11 -12.73
N SER A 115 -17.37 11.19 -12.01
CA SER A 115 -17.96 12.52 -12.28
C SER A 115 -17.08 13.66 -11.78
N VAL A 116 -17.36 14.86 -12.30
CA VAL A 116 -16.92 16.12 -11.68
C VAL A 116 -17.61 16.24 -10.32
N LEU A 117 -16.96 16.89 -9.35
CA LEU A 117 -17.51 17.04 -8.01
C LEU A 117 -18.39 18.29 -7.92
N GLU A 118 -19.62 18.10 -7.44
CA GLU A 118 -20.50 19.21 -7.08
C GLU A 118 -19.94 19.95 -5.85
N PRO A 119 -20.26 21.25 -5.65
CA PRO A 119 -19.63 22.04 -4.59
C PRO A 119 -19.65 21.40 -3.18
N PRO A 120 -20.75 20.78 -2.69
CA PRO A 120 -20.74 20.11 -1.39
C PRO A 120 -19.79 18.90 -1.33
N GLN A 121 -19.64 18.17 -2.43
CA GLN A 121 -18.72 17.03 -2.53
C GLN A 121 -17.27 17.51 -2.59
N ALA A 122 -17.00 18.59 -3.33
CA ALA A 122 -15.68 19.19 -3.40
C ALA A 122 -15.21 19.71 -2.03
N TRP A 123 -16.09 20.32 -1.26
CA TRP A 123 -15.82 20.71 0.13
C TRP A 123 -15.47 19.51 1.02
N ARG A 124 -16.26 18.43 0.95
CA ARG A 124 -15.99 17.20 1.71
C ARG A 124 -14.66 16.56 1.28
N HIS A 125 -14.40 16.49 -0.02
CA HIS A 125 -13.15 15.97 -0.58
C HIS A 125 -11.95 16.77 -0.05
N PHE A 126 -12.03 18.10 -0.10
CA PHE A 126 -10.96 18.97 0.40
C PHE A 126 -10.73 18.77 1.91
N ALA A 127 -11.78 18.64 2.72
CA ALA A 127 -11.66 18.36 4.14
C ALA A 127 -10.93 17.03 4.41
N TRP A 128 -11.29 15.96 3.68
CA TRP A 128 -10.59 14.67 3.77
C TRP A 128 -9.14 14.76 3.34
N LEU A 129 -8.85 15.44 2.24
CA LEU A 129 -7.49 15.64 1.75
C LEU A 129 -6.63 16.35 2.81
N MET A 130 -7.12 17.45 3.39
CA MET A 130 -6.40 18.20 4.41
C MET A 130 -6.22 17.40 5.70
N ALA A 131 -7.25 16.67 6.14
CA ALA A 131 -7.17 15.81 7.31
C ALA A 131 -6.14 14.68 7.11
N ALA A 132 -6.16 13.99 5.96
CA ALA A 132 -5.21 12.92 5.66
C ALA A 132 -3.77 13.43 5.56
N LEU A 133 -3.53 14.57 4.89
CA LEU A 133 -2.21 15.22 4.89
C LEU A 133 -1.78 15.59 6.32
N SER A 134 -2.72 16.04 7.15
CA SER A 134 -2.45 16.31 8.58
C SER A 134 -2.25 15.04 9.44
N LEU A 135 -2.43 13.85 8.87
CA LEU A 135 -2.11 12.58 9.50
C LEU A 135 -0.88 11.94 8.84
N ASP A 136 -0.03 12.77 8.21
CA ASP A 136 1.21 12.37 7.52
C ASP A 136 0.98 11.41 6.34
N PHE A 137 -0.22 11.35 5.74
CA PHE A 137 -0.40 10.58 4.50
C PHE A 137 0.33 11.30 3.35
N PRO A 138 1.04 10.57 2.48
CA PRO A 138 1.55 11.13 1.23
C PRO A 138 0.41 11.71 0.38
N LEU A 139 0.71 12.69 -0.48
CA LEU A 139 -0.30 13.37 -1.30
C LEU A 139 -1.17 12.40 -2.11
N HIS A 140 -0.55 11.42 -2.76
CA HIS A 140 -1.26 10.44 -3.58
C HIS A 140 -2.23 9.58 -2.75
N ASP A 141 -1.86 9.20 -1.53
CA ASP A 141 -2.74 8.47 -0.61
C ASP A 141 -3.86 9.36 -0.07
N ALA A 142 -3.55 10.60 0.28
CA ALA A 142 -4.52 11.56 0.77
C ALA A 142 -5.61 11.85 -0.29
N LEU A 143 -5.22 12.00 -1.56
CA LEU A 143 -6.15 12.15 -2.69
C LEU A 143 -6.97 10.86 -2.92
N THR A 144 -6.31 9.70 -2.88
CA THR A 144 -6.95 8.40 -3.05
C THR A 144 -8.03 8.17 -1.98
N LEU A 145 -7.69 8.41 -0.72
CA LEU A 145 -8.59 8.28 0.41
C LEU A 145 -9.71 9.32 0.38
N ALA A 146 -9.41 10.58 0.03
CA ALA A 146 -10.42 11.63 -0.10
C ALA A 146 -11.47 11.29 -1.16
N ARG A 147 -11.06 10.66 -2.28
CA ARG A 147 -11.98 10.15 -3.29
C ARG A 147 -12.81 8.97 -2.79
N ALA A 148 -12.19 8.00 -2.13
CA ALA A 148 -12.90 6.85 -1.56
C ALA A 148 -13.94 7.30 -0.52
N ALA A 149 -13.61 8.29 0.29
CA ALA A 149 -14.50 8.85 1.30
C ALA A 149 -15.81 9.41 0.75
N LEU A 150 -15.85 9.83 -0.52
CA LEU A 150 -17.08 10.32 -1.14
C LEU A 150 -18.08 9.20 -1.47
N LYS A 151 -17.64 7.94 -1.47
CA LYS A 151 -18.48 6.76 -1.76
C LYS A 151 -19.13 6.17 -0.51
N VAL A 152 -18.66 6.55 0.67
CA VAL A 152 -19.19 6.07 1.95
C VAL A 152 -19.92 7.18 2.72
N SER A 153 -20.66 6.77 3.75
CA SER A 153 -21.30 7.70 4.69
C SER A 153 -20.28 8.64 5.34
N ARG A 154 -20.74 9.81 5.81
CA ARG A 154 -19.90 10.81 6.51
C ARG A 154 -19.33 10.31 7.84
N GLU A 155 -19.79 9.16 8.31
CA GLU A 155 -19.41 8.54 9.59
C GLU A 155 -18.55 7.29 9.38
N THR A 156 -18.16 6.99 8.14
CA THR A 156 -17.50 5.75 7.77
C THR A 156 -16.12 6.03 7.19
N TRP A 157 -15.13 5.26 7.64
CA TRP A 157 -13.82 5.20 7.00
C TRP A 157 -13.88 4.24 5.81
N PRO A 158 -13.40 4.61 4.61
CA PRO A 158 -13.42 3.71 3.45
C PRO A 158 -12.56 2.47 3.66
N THR A 159 -13.15 1.29 3.48
CA THR A 159 -12.46 -0.01 3.60
C THR A 159 -12.70 -0.94 2.42
N GLU A 160 -13.80 -0.76 1.68
CA GLU A 160 -14.18 -1.65 0.59
C GLU A 160 -13.51 -1.26 -0.73
N TYR A 161 -12.91 -2.23 -1.43
CA TYR A 161 -12.21 -2.01 -2.70
C TYR A 161 -13.02 -1.22 -3.72
N GLN A 162 -14.32 -1.52 -3.83
CA GLN A 162 -15.23 -0.87 -4.78
C GLN A 162 -15.40 0.64 -4.54
N ASP A 163 -15.11 1.13 -3.34
CA ASP A 163 -15.21 2.55 -2.99
C ASP A 163 -13.99 3.34 -3.46
N PHE A 164 -12.84 2.68 -3.64
CA PHE A 164 -11.59 3.34 -3.99
C PHE A 164 -11.48 3.64 -5.49
N PRO A 165 -10.85 4.78 -5.87
CA PRO A 165 -10.59 5.08 -7.26
C PRO A 165 -9.53 4.16 -7.85
N VAL A 166 -9.51 3.99 -9.17
CA VAL A 166 -8.46 3.24 -9.89
C VAL A 166 -7.29 4.18 -10.21
N PRO A 167 -6.09 3.95 -9.67
CA PRO A 167 -4.92 4.79 -9.92
C PRO A 167 -4.21 4.45 -11.23
N TYR A 168 -3.56 5.42 -11.86
CA TYR A 168 -2.71 5.20 -13.02
C TYR A 168 -1.47 6.07 -12.93
N LEU A 169 -0.37 5.57 -13.48
CA LEU A 169 0.79 6.37 -13.86
C LEU A 169 0.73 6.56 -15.37
N PHE A 170 0.93 7.78 -15.88
CA PHE A 170 0.74 8.06 -17.32
C PHE A 170 1.64 7.26 -18.27
N SER A 171 2.72 6.64 -17.77
CA SER A 171 3.59 5.75 -18.56
C SER A 171 3.09 4.31 -18.65
N ALA A 172 2.05 3.92 -17.91
CA ALA A 172 1.56 2.55 -17.88
C ALA A 172 0.51 2.31 -18.97
N ASN A 173 0.87 1.52 -19.99
CA ASN A 173 -0.11 0.97 -20.93
C ASN A 173 -1.20 0.19 -20.18
N ALA A 174 -2.44 0.20 -20.67
CA ALA A 174 -3.54 -0.50 -20.02
C ALA A 174 -3.31 -2.02 -19.99
N PHE A 175 -2.88 -2.57 -18.84
CA PHE A 175 -2.63 -4.00 -18.62
C PHE A 175 -3.91 -4.75 -18.24
N ARG A 176 -4.95 -4.72 -19.08
CA ARG A 176 -6.27 -5.22 -18.68
C ARG A 176 -6.46 -6.75 -18.73
N THR A 177 -5.44 -7.54 -19.10
CA THR A 177 -5.59 -9.00 -19.29
C THR A 177 -4.37 -9.81 -18.85
N LEU A 178 -3.75 -9.46 -17.72
CA LEU A 178 -2.64 -10.26 -17.15
C LEU A 178 -3.03 -10.71 -15.75
N ALA A 179 -3.01 -12.03 -15.54
CA ALA A 179 -3.21 -12.66 -14.25
C ALA A 179 -1.98 -13.50 -13.91
N PHE A 180 -1.46 -13.37 -12.69
CA PHE A 180 -0.40 -14.22 -12.17
C PHE A 180 -0.99 -15.43 -11.43
N PRO A 181 -0.28 -16.57 -11.36
CA PRO A 181 -0.74 -17.72 -10.61
C PRO A 181 -1.04 -17.33 -9.15
N PRO A 182 -2.23 -17.67 -8.62
CA PRO A 182 -2.56 -17.33 -7.25
C PRO A 182 -1.77 -18.18 -6.24
N LEU A 183 -1.78 -17.73 -5.00
CA LEU A 183 -1.25 -18.36 -3.82
C LEU A 183 -2.39 -18.61 -2.85
N GLN A 184 -2.30 -19.69 -2.07
CA GLN A 184 -3.15 -19.82 -0.89
C GLN A 184 -2.74 -18.73 0.12
N LYS A 185 -3.72 -18.09 0.75
CA LYS A 185 -3.56 -16.85 1.50
C LYS A 185 -2.51 -16.94 2.61
N GLU A 186 -2.44 -18.07 3.30
CA GLU A 186 -1.52 -18.33 4.41
C GLU A 186 -0.24 -19.06 3.98
N SER A 187 -0.07 -19.35 2.68
CA SER A 187 1.01 -20.24 2.21
C SER A 187 2.41 -19.66 2.33
N LEU A 188 2.55 -18.34 2.44
CA LEU A 188 3.86 -17.68 2.53
C LEU A 188 4.42 -17.75 3.97
N GLY A 189 3.60 -17.50 5.00
CA GLY A 189 3.96 -17.60 6.41
C GLY A 189 5.12 -16.67 6.82
N LEU A 190 6.14 -17.25 7.47
CA LEU A 190 7.40 -16.55 7.73
C LEU A 190 8.22 -16.47 6.44
N TYR A 191 8.59 -15.25 6.05
CA TYR A 191 9.23 -14.96 4.77
C TYR A 191 10.55 -14.19 4.92
N PRO A 192 11.67 -14.85 5.25
CA PRO A 192 12.95 -14.17 5.36
C PRO A 192 13.46 -13.67 4.00
N VAL A 193 14.04 -12.47 3.97
CA VAL A 193 14.75 -11.89 2.82
C VAL A 193 16.23 -11.89 3.11
N VAL A 194 17.02 -12.53 2.26
CA VAL A 194 18.46 -12.77 2.45
C VAL A 194 19.25 -12.43 1.19
N ASP A 195 20.54 -12.16 1.32
CA ASP A 195 21.39 -11.60 0.27
C ASP A 195 22.34 -12.59 -0.42
N ASP A 196 22.37 -13.85 0.02
CA ASP A 196 23.12 -14.92 -0.65
C ASP A 196 22.40 -16.28 -0.59
N VAL A 197 22.82 -17.19 -1.50
CA VAL A 197 22.22 -18.53 -1.62
C VAL A 197 22.58 -19.47 -0.47
N GLY A 198 23.68 -19.22 0.25
CA GLY A 198 24.04 -19.97 1.45
C GLY A 198 23.01 -19.77 2.56
N TRP A 199 22.54 -18.54 2.76
CA TRP A 199 21.41 -18.26 3.64
C TRP A 199 20.11 -18.93 3.19
N VAL A 200 19.82 -18.95 1.88
CA VAL A 200 18.66 -19.68 1.35
C VAL A 200 18.74 -21.15 1.76
N ASN A 201 19.87 -21.83 1.51
CA ASN A 201 20.06 -23.23 1.89
C ASN A 201 19.88 -23.44 3.41
N ARG A 202 20.49 -22.59 4.23
CA ARG A 202 20.40 -22.66 5.70
C ARG A 202 18.96 -22.56 6.18
N LEU A 203 18.18 -21.61 5.67
CA LEU A 203 16.79 -21.41 6.09
C LEU A 203 15.88 -22.56 5.67
N LEU A 204 16.09 -23.09 4.46
CA LEU A 204 15.35 -24.25 3.97
C LEU A 204 15.64 -25.52 4.79
N GLN A 205 16.88 -25.72 5.24
CA GLN A 205 17.24 -26.79 6.18
C GLN A 205 16.56 -26.65 7.55
N LEU A 206 16.31 -25.41 7.99
CA LEU A 206 15.56 -25.11 9.21
C LEU A 206 14.04 -25.26 9.04
N GLY A 207 13.57 -25.65 7.86
CA GLY A 207 12.15 -25.88 7.58
C GLY A 207 11.35 -24.63 7.18
N VAL A 208 12.01 -23.49 6.95
CA VAL A 208 11.35 -22.32 6.35
C VAL A 208 10.87 -22.67 4.94
N LYS A 209 9.62 -22.35 4.62
CA LYS A 209 8.98 -22.70 3.33
C LYS A 209 8.92 -21.56 2.33
N THR A 210 9.26 -20.34 2.73
CA THR A 210 9.25 -19.16 1.85
C THR A 210 10.50 -18.33 2.11
N VAL A 211 11.29 -18.05 1.08
CA VAL A 211 12.54 -17.27 1.19
C VAL A 211 12.70 -16.36 -0.02
N GLN A 212 13.21 -15.14 0.17
CA GLN A 212 13.54 -14.23 -0.93
C GLN A 212 15.05 -14.09 -1.03
N LEU A 213 15.61 -14.33 -2.21
CA LEU A 213 17.00 -13.99 -2.52
C LEU A 213 17.05 -12.57 -3.09
N ARG A 214 17.76 -11.68 -2.39
CA ARG A 214 17.90 -10.26 -2.71
C ARG A 214 19.36 -9.81 -2.74
N ILE A 215 19.98 -9.94 -3.91
CA ILE A 215 21.37 -9.53 -4.16
C ILE A 215 21.40 -8.08 -4.67
N LYS A 216 21.83 -7.12 -3.83
CA LYS A 216 21.93 -5.69 -4.22
C LYS A 216 23.18 -5.33 -5.03
N HIS A 217 24.30 -5.97 -4.72
CA HIS A 217 25.62 -5.65 -5.29
C HIS A 217 26.29 -6.93 -5.77
N PRO A 218 25.82 -7.51 -6.88
CA PRO A 218 26.47 -8.70 -7.43
C PRO A 218 27.85 -8.33 -7.96
N GLN A 219 28.84 -9.17 -7.67
CA GLN A 219 29.94 -9.33 -8.62
C GLN A 219 29.33 -10.02 -9.86
N PRO A 220 29.52 -9.48 -11.09
CA PRO A 220 28.79 -9.94 -12.27
C PRO A 220 28.86 -11.46 -12.54
N LEU A 221 29.95 -12.12 -12.14
CA LEU A 221 30.17 -13.54 -12.37
C LEU A 221 29.42 -14.46 -11.39
N ASP A 222 28.96 -13.96 -10.24
CA ASP A 222 28.36 -14.78 -9.18
C ASP A 222 26.83 -14.67 -9.09
N LEU A 223 26.21 -13.74 -9.82
CA LEU A 223 24.77 -13.49 -9.73
C LEU A 223 23.93 -14.65 -10.27
N GLU A 224 24.13 -15.00 -11.54
CA GLU A 224 23.34 -16.03 -12.22
C GLU A 224 23.52 -17.42 -11.58
N PRO A 225 24.74 -17.87 -11.23
CA PRO A 225 24.92 -19.12 -10.48
C PRO A 225 24.17 -19.16 -9.15
N GLN A 226 24.16 -18.07 -8.37
CA GLN A 226 23.40 -18.02 -7.12
C GLN A 226 21.89 -18.13 -7.34
N ILE A 227 21.36 -17.47 -8.38
CA ILE A 227 19.94 -17.58 -8.74
C ILE A 227 19.59 -19.01 -9.15
N ILE A 228 20.40 -19.64 -10.02
CA ILE A 228 20.19 -21.03 -10.44
C ILE A 228 20.16 -21.96 -9.21
N GLN A 229 21.12 -21.81 -8.31
CA GLN A 229 21.19 -22.63 -7.10
C GLN A 229 20.03 -22.37 -6.15
N ALA A 230 19.59 -21.12 -5.96
CA ALA A 230 18.43 -20.80 -5.14
C ALA A 230 17.14 -21.42 -5.68
N ILE A 231 16.95 -21.41 -7.01
CA ILE A 231 15.82 -22.07 -7.67
C ILE A 231 15.88 -23.59 -7.47
N ALA A 232 17.06 -24.20 -7.64
CA ALA A 232 17.25 -25.64 -7.43
C ALA A 232 16.94 -26.04 -5.98
N LEU A 233 17.39 -25.26 -5.01
CA LEU A 233 17.09 -25.45 -3.59
C LEU A 233 15.59 -25.32 -3.30
N GLY A 234 14.91 -24.33 -3.88
CA GLY A 234 13.46 -24.19 -3.76
C GLY A 234 12.72 -25.44 -4.22
N ARG A 235 13.13 -26.03 -5.35
CA ARG A 235 12.57 -27.30 -5.85
C ARG A 235 12.89 -28.48 -4.92
N GLN A 236 14.14 -28.60 -4.47
CA GLN A 236 14.61 -29.67 -3.59
C GLN A 236 13.85 -29.71 -2.26
N TYR A 237 13.62 -28.55 -1.64
CA TYR A 237 12.96 -28.44 -0.34
C TYR A 237 11.44 -28.23 -0.41
N GLN A 238 10.88 -28.25 -1.63
CA GLN A 238 9.47 -27.93 -1.91
C GLN A 238 9.06 -26.60 -1.26
N ALA A 239 9.86 -25.56 -1.53
CA ALA A 239 9.75 -24.25 -0.93
C ALA A 239 9.56 -23.15 -1.99
N GLN A 240 8.95 -22.06 -1.55
CA GLN A 240 8.65 -20.87 -2.34
C GLN A 240 9.85 -19.92 -2.30
N VAL A 241 10.78 -20.10 -3.25
CA VAL A 241 11.96 -19.22 -3.37
C VAL A 241 11.68 -18.14 -4.41
N PHE A 242 11.60 -16.89 -3.95
CA PHE A 242 11.39 -15.71 -4.78
C PHE A 242 12.73 -15.04 -5.11
N ILE A 243 12.90 -14.63 -6.35
CA ILE A 243 14.06 -13.85 -6.81
C ILE A 243 13.68 -12.37 -6.82
N ASN A 244 14.45 -11.52 -6.16
CA ASN A 244 14.20 -10.07 -6.14
C ASN A 244 14.82 -9.40 -7.37
N ASP A 245 14.08 -8.51 -8.03
CA ASP A 245 14.46 -7.62 -9.16
C ASP A 245 14.92 -8.30 -10.47
N TYR A 246 15.67 -9.41 -10.41
CA TYR A 246 16.28 -10.08 -11.58
C TYR A 246 15.28 -10.95 -12.37
N TRP A 247 14.19 -10.33 -12.84
CA TRP A 247 13.06 -11.00 -13.49
C TRP A 247 13.46 -11.76 -14.78
N GLN A 248 14.41 -11.25 -15.57
CA GLN A 248 14.88 -11.96 -16.77
C GLN A 248 15.53 -13.30 -16.43
N LEU A 249 16.34 -13.34 -15.36
CA LEU A 249 16.98 -14.57 -14.89
C LEU A 249 15.96 -15.50 -14.24
N ALA A 250 14.98 -14.95 -13.52
CA ALA A 250 13.88 -15.72 -12.96
C ALA A 250 13.08 -16.45 -14.06
N ILE A 251 12.77 -15.77 -15.17
CA ILE A 251 12.13 -16.39 -16.35
C ILE A 251 13.07 -17.43 -16.97
N LYS A 252 14.32 -17.06 -17.27
CA LYS A 252 15.31 -17.91 -17.95
C LYS A 252 15.48 -19.28 -17.27
N HIS A 253 15.43 -19.31 -15.94
CA HIS A 253 15.69 -20.51 -15.13
C HIS A 253 14.44 -21.14 -14.50
N GLY A 254 13.25 -20.60 -14.77
CA GLY A 254 11.97 -21.11 -14.26
C GLY A 254 11.87 -21.03 -12.74
N ALA A 255 12.08 -19.83 -12.18
CA ALA A 255 11.89 -19.57 -10.76
C ALA A 255 10.44 -19.79 -10.32
N PHE A 256 10.23 -20.03 -9.02
CA PHE A 256 8.88 -20.11 -8.45
C PHE A 256 8.13 -18.78 -8.58
N GLY A 257 8.84 -17.68 -8.33
CA GLY A 257 8.31 -16.34 -8.48
C GLY A 257 9.39 -15.26 -8.39
N VAL A 258 8.96 -14.03 -8.67
CA VAL A 258 9.77 -12.81 -8.57
C VAL A 258 9.11 -11.84 -7.59
N HIS A 259 9.90 -11.04 -6.90
CA HIS A 259 9.43 -9.87 -6.16
C HIS A 259 10.00 -8.60 -6.79
N LEU A 260 9.14 -7.60 -7.03
CA LEU A 260 9.52 -6.33 -7.67
C LEU A 260 9.11 -5.13 -6.80
N GLY A 261 9.97 -4.11 -6.79
CA GLY A 261 9.63 -2.78 -6.31
C GLY A 261 8.85 -1.95 -7.34
N GLN A 262 8.41 -0.75 -6.93
CA GLN A 262 7.69 0.17 -7.82
C GLN A 262 8.55 0.66 -9.00
N GLU A 263 9.85 0.85 -8.80
CA GLU A 263 10.79 1.25 -9.86
C GLU A 263 11.01 0.11 -10.86
N ASP A 264 11.23 -1.11 -10.38
CA ASP A 264 11.45 -2.28 -11.24
C ASP A 264 10.21 -2.59 -12.08
N LEU A 265 9.01 -2.40 -11.52
CA LEU A 265 7.73 -2.58 -12.19
C LEU A 265 7.58 -1.70 -13.44
N GLN A 266 8.24 -0.53 -13.49
CA GLN A 266 8.19 0.36 -14.66
C GLN A 266 8.99 -0.16 -15.85
N THR A 267 10.00 -1.02 -15.61
CA THR A 267 10.92 -1.52 -16.63
C THR A 267 10.71 -3.00 -16.95
N ALA A 268 10.07 -3.74 -16.05
CA ALA A 268 9.80 -5.16 -16.22
C ALA A 268 8.78 -5.42 -17.35
N ASP A 269 9.06 -6.43 -18.16
CA ASP A 269 8.08 -6.95 -19.11
C ASP A 269 7.08 -7.85 -18.36
N ILE A 270 6.01 -7.22 -17.88
CA ILE A 270 4.95 -7.90 -17.12
C ILE A 270 4.25 -8.98 -17.97
N GLN A 271 4.15 -8.79 -19.29
CA GLN A 271 3.56 -9.80 -20.16
C GLN A 271 4.45 -11.03 -20.27
N ALA A 272 5.77 -10.86 -20.38
CA ALA A 272 6.72 -11.97 -20.38
C ALA A 272 6.68 -12.72 -19.04
N LEU A 273 6.61 -11.99 -17.92
CA LEU A 273 6.46 -12.56 -16.58
C LEU A 273 5.20 -13.42 -16.45
N ALA A 274 4.04 -12.90 -16.87
CA ALA A 274 2.79 -13.64 -16.82
C ALA A 274 2.82 -14.89 -17.74
N LYS A 275 3.35 -14.76 -18.96
CA LYS A 275 3.52 -15.88 -19.91
C LYS A 275 4.46 -16.97 -19.40
N ALA A 276 5.46 -16.60 -18.58
CA ALA A 276 6.36 -17.55 -17.96
C ALA A 276 5.71 -18.36 -16.82
N ASN A 277 4.46 -18.04 -16.45
CA ASN A 277 3.69 -18.73 -15.41
C ASN A 277 4.42 -18.78 -14.05
N ILE A 278 5.18 -17.73 -13.74
CA ILE A 278 5.83 -17.55 -12.43
C ILE A 278 4.96 -16.66 -11.54
N ARG A 279 5.14 -16.72 -10.22
CA ARG A 279 4.40 -15.84 -9.29
C ARG A 279 5.01 -14.45 -9.22
N LEU A 280 4.18 -13.44 -8.94
CA LEU A 280 4.61 -12.05 -8.79
C LEU A 280 4.25 -11.51 -7.41
N GLY A 281 5.25 -11.03 -6.69
CA GLY A 281 5.07 -10.20 -5.49
C GLY A 281 5.36 -8.74 -5.79
N LEU A 282 4.51 -7.83 -5.32
CA LEU A 282 4.72 -6.39 -5.49
C LEU A 282 4.80 -5.67 -4.14
N SER A 283 5.79 -4.80 -3.98
CA SER A 283 5.87 -3.88 -2.83
C SER A 283 4.87 -2.75 -2.95
N SER A 284 4.25 -2.35 -1.84
CA SER A 284 3.39 -1.18 -1.73
C SER A 284 3.66 -0.39 -0.44
N HIS A 285 3.60 0.94 -0.56
CA HIS A 285 3.86 1.89 0.53
C HIS A 285 2.62 2.70 0.95
N GLY A 286 1.44 2.41 0.39
CA GLY A 286 0.24 3.23 0.58
C GLY A 286 -0.98 2.75 -0.20
N TYR A 287 -2.12 3.42 0.01
CA TYR A 287 -3.36 3.16 -0.73
C TYR A 287 -3.15 3.24 -2.25
N PHE A 288 -2.49 4.29 -2.74
CA PHE A 288 -2.28 4.48 -4.17
C PHE A 288 -1.49 3.32 -4.79
N GLU A 289 -0.34 3.00 -4.20
CA GLU A 289 0.52 1.94 -4.71
C GLU A 289 -0.12 0.55 -4.58
N LEU A 290 -0.90 0.31 -3.53
CA LEU A 290 -1.64 -0.93 -3.33
C LEU A 290 -2.65 -1.14 -4.45
N LEU A 291 -3.48 -0.13 -4.71
CA LEU A 291 -4.50 -0.17 -5.77
C LEU A 291 -3.87 -0.18 -7.17
N TYR A 292 -2.69 0.42 -7.33
CA TYR A 292 -1.93 0.36 -8.57
C TYR A 292 -1.36 -1.05 -8.79
N ALA A 293 -0.72 -1.63 -7.77
CA ALA A 293 -0.21 -2.99 -7.80
C ALA A 293 -1.31 -4.02 -8.10
N GLN A 294 -2.51 -3.84 -7.55
CA GLN A 294 -3.64 -4.74 -7.79
C GLN A 294 -4.05 -4.85 -9.27
N GLN A 295 -3.84 -3.81 -10.08
CA GLN A 295 -4.18 -3.85 -11.51
C GLN A 295 -3.32 -4.84 -12.30
N PHE A 296 -2.17 -5.26 -11.77
CA PHE A 296 -1.33 -6.29 -12.35
C PHE A 296 -1.74 -7.70 -11.92
N GLN A 297 -2.77 -7.84 -11.08
CA GLN A 297 -3.25 -9.09 -10.50
C GLN A 297 -2.09 -9.96 -9.96
N PRO A 298 -1.25 -9.43 -9.04
CA PRO A 298 -0.09 -10.13 -8.54
C PRO A 298 -0.50 -11.34 -7.68
N SER A 299 0.45 -12.23 -7.41
CA SER A 299 0.24 -13.36 -6.50
C SER A 299 0.16 -12.92 -5.04
N TYR A 300 0.82 -11.83 -4.64
CA TYR A 300 0.68 -11.21 -3.31
C TYR A 300 1.13 -9.74 -3.33
N ILE A 301 0.73 -8.97 -2.31
CA ILE A 301 1.18 -7.59 -2.09
C ILE A 301 1.96 -7.50 -0.77
N ALA A 302 3.15 -6.92 -0.80
CA ALA A 302 3.93 -6.61 0.39
C ALA A 302 3.66 -5.18 0.89
N LEU A 303 3.29 -5.03 2.15
CA LEU A 303 3.04 -3.76 2.82
C LEU A 303 4.27 -3.38 3.65
N GLY A 304 4.93 -2.28 3.29
CA GLY A 304 6.11 -1.84 4.03
C GLY A 304 6.56 -0.42 3.73
N HIS A 305 7.46 0.16 4.51
CA HIS A 305 8.00 -0.39 5.75
C HIS A 305 7.07 -0.04 6.94
N ILE A 306 6.79 -1.01 7.81
CA ILE A 306 5.85 -0.82 8.94
C ILE A 306 6.49 -0.02 10.07
N PHE A 307 7.73 -0.36 10.44
CA PHE A 307 8.53 0.29 11.48
C PHE A 307 9.82 0.87 10.90
N PRO A 308 10.52 1.80 11.60
CA PRO A 308 11.83 2.28 11.19
C PRO A 308 12.80 1.14 10.86
N THR A 309 13.53 1.27 9.76
CA THR A 309 14.48 0.25 9.33
C THR A 309 15.71 0.87 8.69
N THR A 310 16.86 0.24 8.89
CA THR A 310 18.14 0.60 8.27
C THR A 310 18.49 -0.30 7.07
N THR A 311 17.67 -1.32 6.79
CA THR A 311 17.92 -2.31 5.72
C THR A 311 17.81 -1.71 4.30
N LYS A 312 16.99 -0.67 4.14
CA LYS A 312 16.81 0.10 2.90
C LYS A 312 16.62 1.56 3.29
N GLN A 313 17.26 2.48 2.55
CA GLN A 313 16.93 3.91 2.68
C GLN A 313 15.52 4.10 2.12
N MET A 314 14.61 4.57 2.96
CA MET A 314 13.21 4.76 2.58
C MET A 314 12.93 6.24 2.39
N PRO A 315 12.28 6.65 1.28
CA PRO A 315 11.93 8.05 1.05
C PRO A 315 10.72 8.50 1.88
N SER A 316 10.00 7.56 2.51
CA SER A 316 8.78 7.79 3.30
C SER A 316 8.99 7.53 4.79
N LYS A 317 8.11 8.08 5.62
CA LYS A 317 7.98 7.68 7.04
C LYS A 317 7.42 6.25 7.13
N PRO A 318 7.70 5.52 8.24
CA PRO A 318 7.07 4.23 8.49
C PRO A 318 5.55 4.33 8.49
N GLN A 319 4.88 3.30 7.97
CA GLN A 319 3.41 3.30 7.88
C GLN A 319 2.72 3.17 9.24
N GLY A 320 3.33 2.41 10.16
CA GLY A 320 2.75 2.08 11.45
C GLY A 320 1.58 1.09 11.37
N LEU A 321 1.13 0.66 12.56
CA LEU A 321 0.12 -0.40 12.71
C LEU A 321 -1.28 0.01 12.27
N VAL A 322 -1.66 1.27 12.47
CA VAL A 322 -3.00 1.77 12.09
C VAL A 322 -3.20 1.68 10.58
N ARG A 323 -2.23 2.17 9.81
CA ARG A 323 -2.28 2.08 8.34
C ARG A 323 -2.19 0.62 7.88
N LEU A 324 -1.34 -0.19 8.50
CA LEU A 324 -1.26 -1.61 8.19
C LEU A 324 -2.62 -2.31 8.33
N ALA A 325 -3.34 -2.08 9.43
CA ALA A 325 -4.66 -2.66 9.65
C ALA A 325 -5.67 -2.20 8.59
N LEU A 326 -5.69 -0.91 8.24
CA LEU A 326 -6.58 -0.38 7.21
C LEU A 326 -6.26 -0.92 5.81
N TYR A 327 -4.96 -1.05 5.48
CA TYR A 327 -4.52 -1.64 4.21
C TYR A 327 -4.89 -3.12 4.16
N GLN A 328 -4.75 -3.84 5.27
CA GLN A 328 -5.18 -5.23 5.34
C GLN A 328 -6.69 -5.39 5.16
N GLN A 329 -7.49 -4.52 5.78
CA GLN A 329 -8.95 -4.50 5.56
C GLN A 329 -9.28 -4.32 4.09
N LEU A 330 -8.63 -3.36 3.42
CA LEU A 330 -8.79 -3.18 1.97
C LEU A 330 -8.39 -4.44 1.17
N LEU A 331 -7.22 -5.03 1.46
CA LEU A 331 -6.76 -6.26 0.79
C LEU A 331 -7.73 -7.43 0.96
N ASN A 332 -8.42 -7.53 2.10
CA ASN A 332 -9.42 -8.57 2.35
C ASN A 332 -10.65 -8.45 1.44
N THR A 333 -10.95 -7.26 0.93
CA THR A 333 -12.11 -7.00 0.04
C THR A 333 -11.75 -7.12 -1.44
N LEU A 334 -10.47 -7.34 -1.76
CA LEU A 334 -10.02 -7.47 -3.15
C LEU A 334 -10.51 -8.77 -3.78
N PRO A 335 -10.98 -8.73 -5.04
CA PRO A 335 -11.15 -9.94 -5.82
C PRO A 335 -9.78 -10.59 -6.03
N TYR A 336 -9.67 -11.88 -5.76
CA TYR A 336 -8.42 -12.62 -5.85
C TYR A 336 -8.65 -14.05 -6.35
N GLY A 337 -8.11 -14.35 -7.53
CA GLY A 337 -8.29 -15.64 -8.20
C GLY A 337 -9.72 -15.94 -8.65
N ASP A 338 -9.87 -16.97 -9.48
CA ASP A 338 -11.18 -17.53 -9.90
C ASP A 338 -11.53 -18.74 -9.02
N MET A 339 -11.57 -18.56 -7.70
CA MET A 339 -11.80 -19.68 -6.78
C MET A 339 -13.31 -20.02 -6.70
N PRO A 340 -13.74 -21.27 -6.94
CA PRO A 340 -15.14 -21.63 -7.21
C PRO A 340 -16.16 -21.35 -6.09
N ASN A 341 -15.73 -21.06 -4.86
CA ASN A 341 -16.60 -21.07 -3.68
C ASN A 341 -16.71 -19.72 -2.97
N GLY A 342 -16.00 -18.68 -3.39
CA GLY A 342 -16.08 -17.33 -2.79
C GLY A 342 -15.66 -17.19 -1.32
N GLU A 343 -15.30 -18.29 -0.64
CA GLU A 343 -14.93 -18.31 0.80
C GLU A 343 -13.50 -17.79 1.07
N ASP A 344 -12.63 -17.74 0.05
CA ASP A 344 -11.25 -17.23 0.13
C ASP A 344 -11.08 -15.89 -0.60
N GLN A 345 -11.97 -14.92 -0.32
CA GLN A 345 -11.79 -13.55 -0.81
C GLN A 345 -10.59 -12.85 -0.14
N GLY A 346 -9.91 -12.02 -0.92
CA GLY A 346 -8.82 -11.16 -0.46
C GLY A 346 -7.42 -11.60 -0.89
N MET A 347 -6.63 -10.60 -1.24
CA MET A 347 -5.25 -10.75 -1.71
C MET A 347 -4.31 -11.20 -0.57
N PRO A 348 -3.45 -12.21 -0.78
CA PRO A 348 -2.39 -12.54 0.17
C PRO A 348 -1.47 -11.34 0.42
N SER A 349 -1.13 -11.11 1.69
CA SER A 349 -0.40 -9.93 2.12
C SER A 349 0.86 -10.30 2.91
N VAL A 350 1.91 -9.50 2.75
CA VAL A 350 3.16 -9.67 3.49
C VAL A 350 3.51 -8.35 4.18
N ALA A 351 3.50 -8.31 5.51
CA ALA A 351 4.05 -7.15 6.23
C ALA A 351 5.57 -7.20 6.25
N ILE A 352 6.24 -6.07 6.00
CA ILE A 352 7.71 -5.98 6.04
C ILE A 352 8.19 -4.63 6.59
N GLY A 353 9.36 -4.63 7.22
CA GLY A 353 10.09 -3.41 7.59
C GLY A 353 10.14 -3.18 9.09
N GLY A 354 11.32 -3.43 9.66
CA GLY A 354 11.59 -3.26 11.10
C GLY A 354 10.85 -4.25 11.99
N ILE A 355 10.38 -5.38 11.44
CA ILE A 355 9.67 -6.42 12.18
C ILE A 355 10.66 -7.38 12.83
N ASP A 356 10.46 -7.66 14.12
CA ASP A 356 11.21 -8.62 14.93
C ASP A 356 10.32 -9.22 16.04
N LEU A 357 10.90 -10.04 16.91
CA LEU A 357 10.16 -10.71 17.99
C LEU A 357 9.47 -9.76 18.97
N SER A 358 9.96 -8.53 19.14
CA SER A 358 9.38 -7.56 20.07
C SER A 358 8.06 -6.95 19.57
N ASN A 359 7.83 -6.94 18.25
CA ASN A 359 6.70 -6.25 17.64
C ASN A 359 5.85 -7.12 16.69
N ILE A 360 6.28 -8.35 16.39
CA ILE A 360 5.59 -9.27 15.49
C ILE A 360 4.12 -9.49 15.88
N GLN A 361 3.82 -9.62 17.17
CA GLN A 361 2.45 -9.87 17.64
C GLN A 361 1.51 -8.72 17.26
N SER A 362 1.96 -7.47 17.34
CA SER A 362 1.16 -6.31 16.95
C SER A 362 0.91 -6.28 15.44
N VAL A 363 1.87 -6.74 14.63
CA VAL A 363 1.72 -6.86 13.18
C VAL A 363 0.72 -7.97 12.83
N VAL A 364 0.83 -9.13 13.48
CA VAL A 364 -0.10 -10.26 13.28
C VAL A 364 -1.53 -9.85 13.63
N ASN A 365 -1.72 -9.08 14.72
CA ASN A 365 -3.04 -8.57 15.11
C ASN A 365 -3.68 -7.64 14.07
N CYS A 366 -2.93 -7.09 13.11
CA CYS A 366 -3.50 -6.36 11.97
C CYS A 366 -4.16 -7.28 10.93
N GLY A 367 -4.02 -8.61 11.06
CA GLY A 367 -4.66 -9.60 10.18
C GLY A 367 -3.87 -9.91 8.91
N VAL A 368 -2.58 -9.59 8.86
CA VAL A 368 -1.73 -9.88 7.71
C VAL A 368 -1.54 -11.38 7.52
N THR A 369 -1.46 -11.82 6.27
CA THR A 369 -1.45 -13.26 5.97
C THR A 369 -0.05 -13.84 6.02
N SER A 370 0.98 -13.00 6.07
CA SER A 370 2.40 -13.37 6.16
C SER A 370 3.28 -12.22 6.64
N ILE A 371 4.50 -12.55 7.10
CA ILE A 371 5.46 -11.58 7.64
C ILE A 371 6.84 -11.83 7.06
N ALA A 372 7.43 -10.77 6.51
CA ALA A 372 8.81 -10.79 6.04
C ALA A 372 9.76 -10.09 7.00
N VAL A 373 10.92 -10.72 7.19
CA VAL A 373 11.99 -10.27 8.09
C VAL A 373 13.34 -10.31 7.40
N VAL A 374 14.26 -9.48 7.85
CA VAL A 374 15.66 -9.48 7.37
C VAL A 374 16.59 -9.69 8.56
N ARG A 375 16.86 -8.61 9.30
CA ARG A 375 17.84 -8.58 10.39
C ARG A 375 17.44 -9.44 11.59
N ALA A 376 16.14 -9.62 11.84
CA ALA A 376 15.64 -10.50 12.90
C ALA A 376 16.11 -11.97 12.73
N VAL A 377 16.55 -12.36 11.53
CA VAL A 377 17.13 -13.67 11.26
C VAL A 377 18.62 -13.56 10.93
N THR A 378 19.00 -12.67 10.00
CA THR A 378 20.39 -12.61 9.50
C THR A 378 21.39 -12.04 10.50
N GLN A 379 20.92 -11.30 11.51
CA GLN A 379 21.74 -10.71 12.57
C GLN A 379 21.43 -11.29 13.96
N ALA A 380 20.67 -12.38 14.04
CA ALA A 380 20.41 -13.07 15.29
C ALA A 380 21.67 -13.83 15.76
N GLU A 381 21.90 -13.85 17.07
CA GLU A 381 22.97 -14.66 17.67
C GLU A 381 22.75 -16.16 17.40
N ASP A 382 21.49 -16.61 17.48
CA ASP A 382 21.05 -17.94 17.08
C ASP A 382 19.92 -17.82 16.04
N PRO A 383 20.25 -17.90 14.73
CA PRO A 383 19.26 -17.85 13.65
C PRO A 383 18.24 -18.99 13.69
N GLN A 384 18.59 -20.16 14.24
CA GLN A 384 17.66 -21.28 14.34
C GLN A 384 16.59 -20.99 15.39
N LEU A 385 17.01 -20.53 16.58
CA LEU A 385 16.09 -20.12 17.63
C LEU A 385 15.20 -18.96 17.16
N ALA A 386 15.78 -17.96 16.48
CA ALA A 386 15.02 -16.83 15.96
C ALA A 386 13.92 -17.26 14.97
N VAL A 387 14.24 -18.15 14.02
CA VAL A 387 13.25 -18.71 13.07
C VAL A 387 12.12 -19.43 13.82
N GLN A 388 12.46 -20.29 14.79
CA GLN A 388 11.47 -21.03 15.57
C GLN A 388 10.52 -20.10 16.33
N GLN A 389 11.06 -19.07 16.99
CA GLN A 389 10.27 -18.11 17.76
C GLN A 389 9.38 -17.24 16.86
N LEU A 390 9.89 -16.81 15.69
CA LEU A 390 9.11 -16.04 14.72
C LEU A 390 7.97 -16.88 14.13
N GLN A 391 8.24 -18.13 13.73
CA GLN A 391 7.21 -19.04 13.22
C GLN A 391 6.13 -19.36 14.28
N ALA A 392 6.54 -19.58 15.53
CA ALA A 392 5.61 -19.83 16.63
C ALA A 392 4.71 -18.62 16.88
N SER A 393 5.29 -17.41 16.94
CA SER A 393 4.54 -16.16 17.15
C SER A 393 3.54 -15.90 16.02
N PHE A 394 3.90 -16.23 14.78
CA PHE A 394 2.99 -16.11 13.65
C PHE A 394 1.86 -17.16 13.70
N SER A 395 2.18 -18.42 13.99
CA SER A 395 1.23 -19.55 13.92
C SER A 395 0.20 -19.56 15.06
N GLN A 396 0.56 -19.09 16.26
CA GLN A 396 -0.33 -19.11 17.42
C GLN A 396 -1.61 -18.28 17.22
N ASN A 397 -1.59 -17.26 16.36
CA ASN A 397 -2.73 -16.38 16.12
C ASN A 397 -3.65 -16.87 14.98
N LEU A 398 -3.12 -17.58 13.98
CA LEU A 398 -3.94 -18.19 12.93
C LEU A 398 -4.98 -19.15 13.54
N ASN A 399 -4.58 -19.92 14.56
CA ASN A 399 -5.47 -20.83 15.27
C ASN A 399 -6.50 -20.11 16.15
N LEU A 400 -6.17 -18.94 16.72
CA LEU A 400 -7.11 -18.13 17.51
C LEU A 400 -8.16 -17.45 16.62
N THR A 401 -7.76 -16.99 15.43
CA THR A 401 -8.65 -16.32 14.48
C THR A 401 -9.67 -17.30 13.89
N LEU A 402 -9.25 -18.51 13.52
CA LEU A 402 -10.12 -19.57 13.02
C LEU A 402 -11.06 -20.18 14.10
N GLY A 403 -10.67 -20.16 15.38
CA GLY A 403 -11.46 -20.71 16.48
C GLY A 403 -12.65 -19.85 16.94
N SER A 404 -12.77 -18.60 16.46
CA SER A 404 -13.83 -17.66 16.87
C SER A 404 -15.04 -17.61 15.94
N VAL A 405 -15.02 -18.35 14.82
CA VAL A 405 -16.16 -18.53 13.92
C VAL A 405 -16.83 -19.86 14.25
N SER A 406 -17.50 -19.95 15.41
CA SER A 406 -18.48 -21.01 15.68
C SER A 406 -19.87 -20.37 15.73
N HIS A 407 -20.74 -20.73 14.78
CA HIS A 407 -22.14 -20.31 14.76
C HIS A 407 -22.87 -20.78 16.03
N PRO A 408 -23.75 -19.96 16.63
CA PRO A 408 -24.64 -20.45 17.66
C PRO A 408 -25.65 -21.41 17.01
N SER A 409 -25.60 -22.67 17.45
CA SER A 409 -26.54 -23.73 17.08
C SER A 409 -27.98 -23.24 17.32
N GLU A 410 -28.82 -23.39 16.31
CA GLU A 410 -30.26 -23.15 16.38
C GLU A 410 -30.88 -23.99 17.51
N VAL A 411 -31.50 -23.30 18.46
CA VAL A 411 -32.42 -23.92 19.42
C VAL A 411 -33.73 -24.12 18.67
N THR A 412 -34.01 -25.35 18.26
CA THR A 412 -35.35 -25.76 17.83
C THR A 412 -36.25 -25.85 19.06
N ASP A 413 -37.11 -24.84 19.24
CA ASP A 413 -38.26 -24.93 20.15
C ASP A 413 -39.28 -25.90 19.55
N VAL A 414 -39.45 -27.03 20.24
CA VAL A 414 -40.56 -27.97 20.05
C VAL A 414 -41.74 -27.41 20.84
N ILE A 415 -42.74 -26.89 20.14
CA ILE A 415 -44.03 -26.54 20.73
C ILE A 415 -44.82 -27.84 20.93
N GLY A 416 -45.12 -28.16 22.18
CA GLY A 416 -46.15 -29.09 22.61
C GLY A 416 -47.34 -28.36 23.22
#